data_AF-A0A3P3U4M1-F1
#
_entry.id   AF-A0A3P3U4M1-F1
#
_cell.length_a   1.000
_cell.length_b   1.000
_cell.length_c   1.000
_cell.angle_alpha   90.00
_cell.angle_beta   90.00
_cell.angle_gamma   90.00
#
_symmetry.space_group_name_H-M   'P 1'
#
loop_
_entity.id
_entity.type
_entity.pdbx_description
1 polymer ?
#
loop_
_entity_poly.entity_id
_entity_poly.type
_entity_poly.pdbx_seq_one_letter_code
_entity_poly.pdbx_strand_id
1 'polypeptide(L)'
;MYMNFKDYDNYQNCENTYHGIIEHFDVLTNIVMRNQDTYLEQVTASILASFLDSSTKWGLFFGLSSRPMMPIAVKMLFSRHILKEDDQLVNKLKISKEDIRLLKHYNMLSVT
;
A
#
# COMPACT_ATOMS: atom_id res chain seq x y z
N MET A 1 4.31 -4.03 10.31
CA MET A 1 3.07 -3.37 9.84
C MET A 1 1.89 -4.00 10.58
N TYR A 2 1.00 -3.18 11.12
CA TYR A 2 -0.27 -3.62 11.72
C TYR A 2 -1.37 -3.32 10.70
N MET A 3 -2.17 -4.32 10.33
CA MET A 3 -3.14 -4.21 9.25
C MET A 3 -4.54 -4.62 9.72
N ASN A 4 -5.55 -3.89 9.23
CA ASN A 4 -6.96 -4.03 9.64
C ASN A 4 -7.17 -3.86 11.16
N PHE A 5 -6.58 -2.81 11.74
CA PHE A 5 -6.92 -2.37 13.09
C PHE A 5 -8.17 -1.46 13.06
N LYS A 6 -8.83 -1.29 14.21
CA LYS A 6 -10.07 -0.49 14.33
C LYS A 6 -9.84 0.97 14.67
N ASP A 7 -8.85 1.25 15.51
CA ASP A 7 -8.56 2.59 16.01
C ASP A 7 -7.05 2.82 16.14
N TYR A 8 -6.63 4.07 15.99
CA TYR A 8 -5.22 4.46 16.01
C TYR A 8 -4.58 4.41 17.40
N ASP A 9 -5.36 4.46 18.48
CA ASP A 9 -4.81 4.42 19.84
C ASP A 9 -4.41 2.99 20.23
N ASN A 10 -5.15 2.00 19.71
CA ASN A 10 -4.93 0.57 19.96
C ASN A 10 -4.58 -0.20 18.68
N TYR A 11 -3.80 0.41 17.77
CA TYR A 11 -3.45 -0.17 16.47
C TYR A 11 -2.80 -1.56 16.54
N GLN A 12 -2.22 -1.93 17.69
CA GLN A 12 -1.64 -3.25 17.93
C GLN A 12 -2.71 -4.36 17.99
N ASN A 13 -3.95 -4.01 18.34
CA ASN A 13 -5.11 -4.89 18.27
C ASN A 13 -5.63 -4.93 16.82
N CYS A 14 -4.86 -5.58 15.95
CA CYS A 14 -5.13 -5.68 14.53
C CYS A 14 -5.38 -7.13 14.09
N GLU A 15 -5.94 -7.31 12.90
CA GLU A 15 -6.17 -8.65 12.35
C GLU A 15 -4.88 -9.33 11.91
N ASN A 16 -3.94 -8.58 11.31
CA ASN A 16 -2.70 -9.13 10.77
C ASN A 16 -1.50 -8.29 11.17
N THR A 17 -0.45 -8.97 11.63
CA THR A 17 0.85 -8.35 11.89
C THR A 17 1.87 -8.84 10.88
N TYR A 18 2.76 -7.94 10.48
CA TYR A 18 3.84 -8.24 9.55
C TYR A 18 5.17 -7.74 10.10
N HIS A 19 6.21 -8.55 9.93
CA HIS A 19 7.60 -8.15 10.16
C HIS A 19 8.38 -8.16 8.84
N GLY A 20 9.44 -7.37 8.74
CA GLY A 20 10.12 -7.19 7.47
C GLY A 20 11.26 -6.20 7.52
N ILE A 21 11.77 -5.87 6.34
CA ILE A 21 12.88 -4.93 6.13
C ILE A 21 12.47 -3.82 5.19
N ILE A 22 13.18 -2.69 5.29
CA ILE A 22 13.08 -1.58 4.35
C ILE A 22 14.38 -1.53 3.57
N GLU A 23 14.27 -1.64 2.25
CA GLU A 23 15.37 -1.49 1.31
C GLU A 23 15.19 -0.16 0.58
N HIS A 24 16.17 0.75 0.73
CA HIS A 24 16.12 2.06 0.11
C HIS A 24 17.19 2.18 -0.97
N PHE A 25 16.76 2.46 -2.20
CA PHE A 25 17.57 2.60 -3.41
C PHE A 25 17.30 3.96 -4.05
N ASP A 26 17.75 5.06 -3.41
CA ASP A 26 17.61 6.47 -3.84
C ASP A 26 16.21 6.87 -4.36
N VAL A 27 15.88 6.44 -5.58
CA VAL A 27 14.61 6.63 -6.29
C VAL A 27 13.49 5.66 -5.88
N LEU A 28 13.80 4.55 -5.20
CA LEU A 28 12.83 3.51 -4.85
C LEU A 28 13.03 3.02 -3.42
N THR A 29 11.95 2.90 -2.66
CA THR A 29 11.95 2.22 -1.36
C THR A 29 11.05 1.00 -1.44
N ASN A 30 11.59 -0.18 -1.11
CA ASN A 30 10.82 -1.40 -0.94
C ASN A 30 10.69 -1.73 0.54
N ILE A 31 9.46 -1.99 0.98
CA ILE A 31 9.18 -2.52 2.31
C ILE A 31 8.75 -3.97 2.09
N VAL A 32 9.65 -4.91 2.35
CA VAL A 32 9.41 -6.35 2.16
C VAL A 32 8.99 -6.95 3.48
N MET A 33 7.81 -7.54 3.51
CA MET A 33 7.13 -7.94 4.73
C MET A 33 6.56 -9.36 4.61
N ARG A 34 6.54 -10.07 5.74
CA ARG A 34 5.91 -11.38 5.87
C ARG A 34 4.96 -11.37 7.05
N ASN A 35 3.80 -11.99 6.87
CA ASN A 35 2.79 -12.14 7.93
C ASN A 35 3.37 -13.03 9.05
N GLN A 36 3.16 -12.65 10.31
CA GLN A 36 3.70 -13.39 11.46
C GLN A 36 2.98 -14.72 11.69
N ASP A 37 1.67 -14.76 11.43
CA ASP A 37 0.82 -15.94 11.65
C ASP A 37 0.83 -16.86 10.43
N THR A 38 0.93 -16.28 9.22
CA THR A 38 0.88 -17.02 7.95
C THR A 38 2.15 -16.79 7.12
N TYR A 39 3.19 -17.60 7.33
CA TYR A 39 4.48 -17.44 6.64
C TYR A 39 4.42 -17.45 5.09
N LEU A 40 3.38 -18.06 4.52
CA LEU A 40 3.17 -18.05 3.06
C LEU A 40 2.76 -16.67 2.53
N GLU A 41 2.11 -15.86 3.36
CA GLU A 41 1.72 -14.51 3.02
C GLU A 41 2.94 -13.57 3.09
N GLN A 42 3.45 -13.24 1.91
CA GLN A 42 4.54 -12.29 1.72
C GLN A 42 4.08 -11.17 0.80
N VAL A 43 4.33 -9.95 1.24
CA VAL A 43 3.89 -8.72 0.57
C VAL A 43 5.04 -7.72 0.51
N THR A 44 5.06 -6.92 -0.54
CA THR A 44 6.03 -5.86 -0.78
C THR A 44 5.29 -4.56 -1.07
N ALA A 45 5.68 -3.49 -0.38
CA ALA A 45 5.27 -2.14 -0.73
C ALA A 45 6.43 -1.41 -1.43
N SER A 46 6.25 -1.06 -2.70
CA SER A 46 7.20 -0.30 -3.50
C SER A 46 6.76 1.15 -3.61
N ILE A 47 7.57 2.06 -3.08
CA ILE A 47 7.27 3.49 -3.00
C ILE A 47 8.37 4.25 -3.73
N LEU A 48 8.01 4.99 -4.78
CA LEU A 48 8.95 5.84 -5.50
C LEU A 48 9.31 7.06 -4.65
N ALA A 49 10.60 7.39 -4.60
CA ALA A 49 11.05 8.66 -4.09
C ALA A 49 10.61 9.76 -5.05
N SER A 50 9.46 10.39 -4.74
CA SER A 50 9.10 11.63 -5.42
C SER A 50 10.19 12.68 -5.19
N PHE A 51 10.64 13.33 -6.26
CA PHE A 51 11.49 14.52 -6.24
C PHE A 51 10.80 15.70 -5.54
N LEU A 52 9.47 15.66 -5.42
CA LEU A 52 8.68 16.62 -4.68
C LEU A 52 8.54 16.16 -3.24
N ASP A 53 8.83 17.06 -2.29
CA ASP A 53 8.72 16.79 -0.85
C ASP A 53 7.24 16.82 -0.42
N SER A 54 6.49 15.81 -0.88
CA SER A 54 5.10 15.59 -0.52
C SER A 54 5.02 14.70 0.72
N SER A 55 4.14 15.07 1.65
CA SER A 55 3.83 14.27 2.85
C SER A 55 3.08 12.98 2.52
N THR A 56 2.49 12.88 1.31
CA THR A 56 1.82 11.69 0.80
C THR A 56 2.47 11.16 -0.48
N LYS A 57 2.55 9.83 -0.63
CA LYS A 57 3.09 9.17 -1.82
C LYS A 57 2.21 8.01 -2.23
N TRP A 58 1.99 7.84 -3.53
CA TRP A 58 1.41 6.61 -4.06
C TRP A 58 2.49 5.53 -4.16
N GLY A 59 2.13 4.30 -3.82
CA GLY A 59 3.01 3.15 -3.94
C GLY A 59 2.22 1.91 -4.35
N LEU A 60 2.96 0.92 -4.83
CA LEU A 60 2.42 -0.37 -5.23
C LEU A 60 2.56 -1.34 -4.06
N PHE A 61 1.45 -1.87 -3.56
CA PHE A 61 1.43 -2.96 -2.60
C PHE A 61 1.05 -4.25 -3.34
N PHE A 62 1.92 -5.25 -3.31
CA PHE A 62 1.70 -6.49 -4.05
C PHE A 62 2.29 -7.69 -3.33
N GLY A 63 1.82 -8.89 -3.67
CA GLY A 63 2.29 -10.12 -3.07
C GLY A 63 1.23 -11.18 -3.09
N LEU A 64 1.25 -12.07 -2.11
CA LEU A 64 0.19 -13.04 -1.85
C LEU A 64 -0.68 -12.50 -0.74
N SER A 65 -2.01 -12.54 -0.89
CA SER A 65 -2.95 -12.38 0.21
C SER A 65 -3.35 -13.76 0.72
N SER A 66 -3.65 -13.89 2.01
CA SER A 66 -4.11 -15.15 2.62
C SER A 66 -5.63 -15.38 2.52
N ARG A 67 -6.44 -14.35 2.23
CA ARG A 67 -7.92 -14.45 2.25
C ARG A 67 -8.62 -13.62 1.15
N PRO A 68 -8.93 -14.22 -0.03
CA PRO A 68 -8.58 -15.59 -0.48
C PRO A 68 -7.09 -15.70 -0.85
N MET A 69 -6.56 -16.93 -0.88
CA MET A 69 -5.16 -17.16 -1.24
C MET A 69 -4.93 -16.86 -2.73
N MET A 70 -4.47 -15.65 -3.04
CA MET A 70 -4.24 -15.21 -4.41
C MET A 70 -3.15 -14.13 -4.51
N PRO A 71 -2.48 -14.02 -5.68
CA PRO A 71 -1.65 -12.86 -5.98
C PRO A 71 -2.50 -11.58 -6.01
N ILE A 72 -2.01 -10.54 -5.35
CA ILE A 72 -2.65 -9.22 -5.31
C ILE A 72 -1.67 -8.12 -5.73
N ALA A 73 -2.22 -7.06 -6.31
CA ALA A 73 -1.52 -5.81 -6.60
C ALA A 73 -2.51 -4.65 -6.41
N VAL A 74 -2.18 -3.72 -5.53
CA VAL A 74 -3.06 -2.64 -5.08
C VAL A 74 -2.29 -1.31 -5.07
N LYS A 75 -2.93 -0.26 -5.58
CA LYS A 75 -2.47 1.13 -5.44
C LYS A 75 -2.74 1.59 -4.01
N MET A 76 -1.70 1.93 -3.26
CA MET A 76 -1.80 2.32 -1.85
C MET A 76 -1.26 3.74 -1.62
N LEU A 77 -1.96 4.53 -0.81
CA LEU A 77 -1.54 5.86 -0.40
C LEU A 77 -0.76 5.78 0.91
N PHE A 78 0.49 6.20 0.89
CA PHE A 78 1.35 6.31 2.07
C PHE A 78 1.38 7.76 2.53
N SER A 79 1.36 7.97 3.85
CA SER A 79 1.41 9.30 4.47
C SER A 79 2.34 9.29 5.68
N ARG A 80 3.07 10.40 5.90
CA ARG A 80 3.86 10.61 7.12
C ARG A 80 2.99 10.86 8.36
N HIS A 81 1.74 11.30 8.17
CA HIS A 81 0.80 11.64 9.23
C HIS A 81 -0.57 11.01 8.97
N ILE A 82 -1.34 10.79 10.03
CA ILE A 82 -2.74 10.35 9.91
C ILE A 82 -3.49 11.38 9.07
N LEU A 83 -4.16 10.90 8.02
CA LEU A 83 -4.99 11.72 7.16
C LEU A 83 -6.40 11.79 7.73
N LYS A 84 -7.07 12.93 7.53
CA LYS A 84 -8.48 13.05 7.88
C LYS A 84 -9.31 12.15 6.95
N GLU A 85 -10.13 11.29 7.54
CA GLU A 85 -11.04 10.39 6.81
C GLU A 85 -12.29 11.14 6.36
N ASP A 86 -12.14 12.02 5.37
CA ASP A 86 -13.23 12.77 4.76
C ASP A 86 -13.54 12.29 3.33
N ASP A 87 -14.62 12.82 2.76
CA ASP A 87 -15.04 12.49 1.40
C ASP A 87 -13.97 12.82 0.34
N GLN A 88 -13.09 13.80 0.62
CA GLN A 88 -12.00 14.13 -0.30
C GLN A 88 -10.96 13.02 -0.33
N LEU A 89 -10.56 12.50 0.83
CA LEU A 89 -9.67 11.34 0.91
C LEU A 89 -10.31 10.12 0.27
N VAL A 90 -11.57 9.83 0.59
CA VAL A 90 -12.32 8.70 0.00
C VAL A 90 -12.36 8.79 -1.52
N ASN A 91 -12.63 9.98 -2.07
CA ASN A 91 -12.64 10.18 -3.52
C ASN A 91 -11.25 10.04 -4.15
N LYS A 92 -10.19 10.45 -3.44
CA LYS A 92 -8.79 10.26 -3.88
C LYS A 92 -8.38 8.78 -3.92
N LEU A 93 -8.93 7.94 -3.05
CA LEU A 93 -8.64 6.49 -2.98
C LEU A 93 -9.42 5.66 -4.00
N LYS A 94 -10.46 6.21 -4.62
CA LYS A 94 -11.24 5.52 -5.67
C LYS A 94 -10.46 5.45 -6.98
N ILE A 95 -10.68 4.36 -7.73
CA ILE A 95 -10.22 4.24 -9.11
C ILE A 95 -10.94 5.30 -9.97
N SER A 96 -10.17 6.21 -10.56
CA SER A 96 -10.69 7.27 -11.42
C SER A 96 -10.91 6.77 -12.86
N LYS A 97 -11.64 7.55 -13.66
CA LYS A 97 -11.77 7.29 -15.11
C LYS A 97 -10.43 7.30 -15.83
N GLU A 98 -9.49 8.12 -15.35
CA GLU A 98 -8.14 8.21 -15.90
C GLU A 98 -7.32 6.97 -15.56
N ASP A 99 -7.40 6.46 -14.33
CA ASP A 99 -6.76 5.20 -13.96
C ASP A 99 -7.25 4.04 -14.86
N ILE A 100 -8.56 3.97 -15.13
CA ILE A 100 -9.14 2.98 -16.07
C ILE A 100 -8.63 3.16 -17.49
N ARG A 101 -8.49 4.42 -17.96
CA ARG A 101 -7.97 4.75 -19.29
C ARG A 101 -6.53 4.27 -19.44
N LEU A 102 -5.67 4.59 -18.47
CA LEU A 102 -4.27 4.17 -18.45
C LEU A 102 -4.14 2.66 -18.34
N LEU A 103 -4.97 2.02 -17.51
CA LEU A 103 -4.99 0.57 -17.36
C LEU A 103 -5.29 -0.13 -18.69
N LYS A 104 -6.29 0.36 -19.44
CA LYS A 104 -6.61 -0.17 -20.77
C LYS A 104 -5.51 0.12 -21.79
N HIS A 105 -4.91 1.31 -21.74
CA HIS A 105 -3.90 1.74 -22.71
C HIS A 105 -2.59 0.96 -22.57
N TYR A 106 -2.12 0.79 -21.33
CA TYR A 106 -0.87 0.09 -21.03
C TYR A 106 -1.05 -1.40 -20.77
N ASN A 107 -2.29 -1.88 -20.65
CA ASN A 107 -2.60 -3.22 -20.17
C ASN A 107 -1.89 -3.54 -18.84
N MET A 108 -1.82 -2.55 -17.96
CA MET A 108 -1.06 -2.58 -16.70
C MET A 108 -1.71 -1.65 -15.68
N LEU A 109 -1.73 -2.06 -14.41
CA LEU A 109 -2.09 -1.17 -13.31
C LEU A 109 -0.98 -0.14 -13.09
N SER A 110 -1.23 1.12 -13.46
CA SER A 110 -0.30 2.21 -13.20
C SER A 110 -0.51 2.78 -11.80
N VAL A 111 0.60 2.97 -11.07
CA VAL A 111 0.62 3.63 -9.76
C VAL A 111 1.31 4.97 -9.95
N THR A 112 0.50 5.99 -10.22
CA THR A 112 0.91 7.38 -10.39
C THR A 112 0.17 8.31 -9.42
#